data_AF-A0A7J3SAQ7-F1
#
_entry.id   AF-A0A7J3SAQ7-F1
#
_cell.length_a   1.000
_cell.length_b   1.000
_cell.length_c   1.000
_cell.angle_alpha   90.00
_cell.angle_beta   90.00
_cell.angle_gamma   90.00
#
_symmetry.space_group_name_H-M   'P 1'
#
loop_
_entity.id
_entity.type
_entity.pdbx_description
1 polymer ?
#
loop_
_entity_poly.entity_id
_entity_poly.type
_entity_poly.pdbx_seq_one_letter_code
_entity_poly.pdbx_strand_id
1 'polypeptide(L)'
;MKLKYMYIPLIISLGLLAIGFWIVPLTSDIILTLFLVELASTSIFYLTFIVLIPWLQSRNVDLDSVFMCGLAKPPYIHMDEIYIFNLPFMESEKGEH
;
A
#
# COMPACT_ATOMS: atom_id res chain seq x y z
N MET A 1 -1.13 11.44 -17.67
CA MET A 1 -1.03 10.31 -16.72
C MET A 1 -2.17 9.35 -17.00
N LYS A 2 -1.88 8.11 -17.45
CA LYS A 2 -2.88 7.05 -17.48
C LYS A 2 -3.01 6.51 -16.06
N LEU A 3 -4.00 6.98 -15.32
CA LEU A 3 -4.32 6.46 -13.99
C LEU A 3 -4.69 4.98 -14.18
N LYS A 4 -3.91 4.04 -13.65
CA LYS A 4 -4.31 2.62 -13.72
C LYS A 4 -5.58 2.45 -12.88
N TYR A 5 -6.56 1.72 -13.41
CA TYR A 5 -7.84 1.47 -12.74
C TYR A 5 -7.67 0.90 -11.32
N MET A 6 -6.52 0.26 -11.05
CA MET A 6 -6.11 -0.25 -9.74
C MET A 6 -6.02 0.81 -8.64
N TYR A 7 -5.78 2.09 -8.97
CA TYR A 7 -5.63 3.18 -8.00
C TYR A 7 -6.92 3.92 -7.67
N ILE A 8 -7.97 3.72 -8.47
CA ILE A 8 -9.26 4.41 -8.29
C ILE A 8 -9.82 4.23 -6.87
N PRO A 9 -9.84 3.01 -6.29
CA PRO A 9 -10.41 2.82 -4.96
C PRO A 9 -9.63 3.57 -3.87
N LEU A 10 -8.30 3.60 -3.97
CA LEU A 10 -7.43 4.31 -3.03
C LEU A 10 -7.62 5.82 -3.09
N ILE A 11 -7.78 6.36 -4.30
CA ILE A 11 -8.03 7.79 -4.50
C ILE A 11 -9.39 8.19 -3.92
N ILE A 12 -10.41 7.34 -4.13
CA ILE A 12 -11.75 7.56 -3.55
C ILE A 12 -11.68 7.54 -2.02
N SER A 13 -11.03 6.53 -1.43
CA SER A 13 -10.93 6.44 0.03
C SER A 13 -10.15 7.63 0.62
N LEU A 14 -9.05 8.03 -0.01
CA LEU A 14 -8.28 9.21 0.41
C LEU A 14 -9.12 10.50 0.34
N GLY A 15 -9.91 10.66 -0.73
CA GLY A 15 -10.83 11.78 -0.88
C GLY A 15 -11.90 11.82 0.22
N LEU A 16 -12.53 10.68 0.51
CA LEU A 16 -13.54 10.57 1.57
C LEU A 16 -12.98 10.90 2.95
N LEU A 17 -11.75 10.49 3.23
CA LEU A 17 -11.06 10.80 4.49
C LEU A 17 -10.78 12.31 4.60
N ALA A 18 -10.26 12.92 3.54
CA ALA A 18 -10.00 14.37 3.52
C ALA A 18 -11.29 15.18 3.69
N ILE A 19 -12.36 14.80 3.00
CA ILE A 19 -13.68 15.42 3.10
C ILE A 19 -14.23 15.28 4.53
N GLY A 20 -14.19 14.08 5.10
CA GLY A 20 -14.63 13.84 6.47
C GLY A 20 -13.88 14.71 7.47
N PHE A 21 -12.55 14.76 7.38
CA PHE A 21 -11.71 15.56 8.28
C PHE A 21 -12.01 17.07 8.20
N TRP A 22 -12.25 17.60 6.99
CA TRP A 22 -12.55 19.02 6.79
C TRP A 22 -13.99 19.41 7.16
N ILE A 23 -14.97 18.54 6.91
CA ILE A 23 -16.39 18.87 7.09
C ILE A 23 -16.85 18.67 8.54
N VAL A 24 -16.36 17.65 9.24
CA VAL A 24 -16.74 17.35 10.64
C VAL A 24 -16.76 18.58 11.56
N PRO A 25 -15.71 19.44 11.63
CA PRO A 25 -15.71 20.60 12.52
C PRO A 25 -16.69 21.71 12.13
N LEU A 26 -17.24 21.67 10.91
CA LEU A 26 -18.17 22.67 10.39
C LEU A 26 -19.65 22.29 10.60
N THR A 27 -19.90 21.05 11.02
CA THR A 27 -21.26 20.52 11.18
C THR A 27 -21.75 20.66 12.62
N SER A 28 -22.98 21.17 12.80
CA SER A 28 -23.62 21.31 14.13
C SER A 28 -24.59 20.16 14.46
N ASP A 29 -25.03 19.40 13.46
CA ASP A 29 -25.95 18.29 13.62
C ASP A 29 -25.23 17.02 14.09
N ILE A 30 -25.72 16.41 15.17
CA ILE A 30 -25.10 15.23 15.78
C ILE A 30 -25.17 13.98 14.89
N ILE A 31 -26.25 13.85 14.11
CA ILE A 31 -26.45 12.73 13.19
C ILE A 31 -25.46 12.82 12.03
N LEU A 32 -25.27 14.04 11.50
CA LEU A 32 -24.35 14.28 10.39
C LEU A 32 -22.89 14.06 10.80
N THR A 33 -22.51 14.50 12.01
CA THR A 33 -21.17 14.26 12.56
C THR A 33 -20.90 12.77 12.75
N LEU A 34 -21.84 12.01 13.33
CA LEU A 34 -21.67 10.56 13.49
C LEU A 34 -21.49 9.84 12.14
N PHE A 35 -22.30 10.19 11.15
CA PHE A 35 -22.18 9.64 9.80
C PHE A 35 -20.81 9.94 9.16
N LEU A 36 -20.33 11.19 9.27
CA LEU A 36 -19.01 11.59 8.74
C LEU A 36 -17.86 10.87 9.44
N VAL A 37 -17.96 10.67 10.76
CA VAL A 37 -16.95 9.93 11.54
C VAL A 37 -16.92 8.46 11.12
N GLU A 38 -18.06 7.82 10.90
CA GLU A 38 -18.15 6.44 10.44
C GLU A 38 -17.61 6.27 9.00
N LEU A 39 -17.90 7.25 8.14
CA LEU A 39 -17.37 7.28 6.78
C LEU A 39 -15.84 7.49 6.76
N ALA A 40 -15.31 8.32 7.65
CA ALA A 40 -13.87 8.49 7.81
C ALA A 40 -13.20 7.23 8.39
N SER A 41 -13.82 6.58 9.39
CA SER A 41 -13.26 5.39 10.04
C SER A 41 -13.20 4.20 9.07
N THR A 42 -14.26 3.97 8.30
CA THR A 42 -14.29 2.92 7.26
C THR A 42 -13.24 3.15 6.18
N SER A 43 -13.00 4.40 5.77
CA SER A 43 -11.92 4.75 4.84
C SER A 43 -10.52 4.46 5.41
N ILE A 44 -10.29 4.78 6.70
CA ILE A 44 -9.03 4.47 7.39
C ILE A 44 -8.80 2.97 7.45
N PHE A 45 -9.83 2.17 7.80
CA PHE A 45 -9.72 0.71 7.81
C PHE A 45 -9.40 0.16 6.42
N TYR A 46 -10.05 0.69 5.38
CA TYR A 46 -9.80 0.29 4.00
C TYR A 46 -8.34 0.55 3.57
N LEU A 47 -7.84 1.76 3.83
CA LEU A 47 -6.45 2.13 3.55
C LEU A 47 -5.48 1.26 4.35
N THR A 48 -5.80 0.99 5.60
CA THR A 48 -4.99 0.14 6.47
C THR A 48 -4.92 -1.27 5.88
N PHE A 49 -6.04 -1.89 5.50
CA PHE A 49 -5.97 -3.25 4.93
C PHE A 49 -5.21 -3.29 3.59
N ILE A 50 -5.43 -2.34 2.70
CA ILE A 50 -4.75 -2.34 1.40
C ILE A 50 -3.26 -2.06 1.52
N VAL A 51 -2.83 -1.17 2.43
CA VAL A 51 -1.42 -0.81 2.56
C VAL A 51 -0.70 -1.73 3.53
N LEU A 52 -1.30 -2.01 4.70
CA LEU A 52 -0.68 -2.78 5.78
C LEU A 52 -0.55 -4.26 5.42
N ILE A 53 -1.55 -4.90 4.79
CA ILE A 53 -1.49 -6.35 4.50
C ILE A 53 -0.32 -6.67 3.56
N PRO A 54 -0.16 -6.00 2.40
CA PRO A 54 0.97 -6.27 1.50
C PRO A 54 2.31 -5.85 2.12
N TRP A 55 2.31 -4.78 2.94
CA TRP A 55 3.50 -4.37 3.67
C TRP A 55 3.95 -5.41 4.70
N LEU A 56 3.02 -6.10 5.36
CA LEU A 56 3.32 -7.21 6.27
C LEU A 56 3.71 -8.49 5.51
N GLN A 57 3.23 -8.66 4.28
CA GLN A 57 3.49 -9.83 3.47
C GLN A 57 4.86 -9.73 2.77
N SER A 58 5.91 -10.08 3.51
CA SER A 58 7.23 -10.34 2.92
C SER A 58 7.15 -11.50 1.94
N ARG A 59 7.59 -11.29 0.70
CA ARG A 59 7.74 -12.35 -0.31
C ARG A 59 9.22 -12.65 -0.45
N ASN A 60 9.61 -13.92 -0.29
CA ASN A 60 10.96 -14.39 -0.60
C ASN A 60 11.29 -14.06 -2.07
N VAL A 61 12.43 -13.42 -2.27
CA VAL A 61 12.98 -13.10 -3.60
C VAL A 61 13.90 -14.21 -4.04
N ASP A 62 13.83 -14.56 -5.33
CA ASP A 62 14.73 -15.53 -5.96
C ASP A 62 16.07 -14.83 -6.24
N LEU A 63 17.07 -15.12 -5.40
CA LEU A 63 18.37 -14.44 -5.35
C LEU A 63 19.20 -14.62 -6.63
N ASP A 64 18.88 -15.63 -7.44
CA ASP A 64 19.52 -15.90 -8.73
C ASP A 64 19.40 -14.71 -9.69
N SER A 65 18.37 -13.87 -9.54
CA SER A 65 18.20 -12.68 -10.39
C SER A 65 18.98 -11.45 -9.90
N VAL A 66 19.31 -11.38 -8.61
CA VAL A 66 19.88 -10.17 -7.97
C VAL A 66 21.41 -10.22 -7.91
N PHE A 67 22.00 -11.41 -7.79
CA PHE A 67 23.45 -11.58 -7.57
C PHE A 67 24.24 -12.01 -8.83
N MET A 68 23.60 -12.17 -10.00
CA MET A 68 24.27 -12.56 -11.25
C MET A 68 25.30 -11.56 -11.79
N CYS A 69 25.44 -10.36 -11.22
CA CYS A 69 26.48 -9.40 -11.61
C CYS A 69 27.84 -9.60 -10.93
N GLY A 70 28.01 -10.60 -10.05
CA GLY A 70 29.27 -10.84 -9.34
C GLY A 70 29.84 -12.24 -9.59
N LEU A 71 30.79 -12.35 -10.50
CA LEU A 71 31.65 -13.53 -10.64
C LEU A 71 32.26 -13.90 -9.27
N ALA A 72 31.93 -15.11 -8.80
CA ALA A 72 32.60 -15.85 -7.72
C ALA A 72 32.46 -15.30 -6.28
N LYS A 73 31.31 -15.53 -5.64
CA LYS A 73 31.25 -15.87 -4.20
C LYS A 73 29.90 -16.50 -3.84
N PRO A 74 29.84 -17.64 -3.10
CA PRO A 74 28.58 -18.08 -2.52
C PRO A 74 28.06 -16.96 -1.59
N PRO A 75 26.74 -16.66 -1.61
CA PRO A 75 26.19 -15.56 -0.84
C PRO A 75 26.39 -15.84 0.65
N TYR A 76 27.06 -14.94 1.35
CA TYR A 76 27.21 -14.96 2.82
C TYR A 76 25.92 -14.54 3.54
N ILE A 77 24.79 -14.61 2.84
CA ILE A 77 23.48 -14.17 3.30
C ILE A 77 22.57 -15.37 3.12
N HIS A 78 22.01 -15.85 4.22
CA HIS A 78 21.07 -16.96 4.18
C HIS A 78 19.76 -16.49 3.53
N MET A 79 19.15 -17.39 2.74
CA MET A 79 18.01 -17.16 1.84
C MET A 79 16.77 -16.58 2.55
N ASP A 80 16.76 -16.71 3.87
CA ASP A 80 15.71 -16.43 4.82
C ASP A 80 15.85 -15.03 5.47
N GLU A 81 16.92 -14.30 5.18
CA GLU A 81 17.26 -13.05 5.89
C GLU A 81 16.96 -11.75 5.11
N ILE A 82 16.57 -11.83 3.84
CA ILE A 82 16.37 -10.64 3.00
C ILE A 82 14.87 -10.29 2.90
N TYR A 83 14.44 -9.35 3.75
CA TYR A 83 13.08 -8.81 3.74
C TYR A 83 12.99 -7.55 2.86
N ILE A 84 12.16 -7.59 1.81
CA ILE A 84 11.81 -6.42 0.99
C ILE A 84 10.32 -6.11 1.16
N PHE A 85 10.00 -4.86 1.48
CA PHE A 85 8.62 -4.39 1.60
C PHE A 85 7.97 -4.25 0.23
N ASN A 86 6.92 -5.03 -0.03
CA ASN A 86 6.17 -4.92 -1.28
C ASN A 86 5.03 -3.91 -1.11
N LEU A 87 5.21 -2.71 -1.65
CA LEU A 87 4.11 -1.76 -1.79
C LEU A 87 3.19 -2.26 -2.92
N PRO A 88 1.88 -2.42 -2.71
CA PRO A 88 0.96 -3.04 -3.68
C PRO A 88 0.78 -2.25 -5.00
N PHE A 89 1.44 -1.10 -5.09
CA PHE A 89 1.43 -0.17 -6.21
C PHE A 89 2.75 -0.14 -6.98
N MET A 90 3.76 -0.81 -6.46
CA MET A 90 5.03 -0.96 -7.14
C MET A 90 4.87 -2.12 -8.12
N GLU A 91 4.57 -1.78 -9.38
CA GLU A 91 4.68 -2.77 -10.45
C GLU A 91 6.13 -3.25 -10.41
N SER A 92 6.32 -4.53 -10.12
CA SER A 92 7.56 -5.19 -10.50
C SER A 92 7.67 -4.98 -12.01
N GLU A 93 8.55 -4.08 -12.43
CA GLU A 93 9.09 -4.11 -13.79
C GLU A 93 9.83 -5.44 -13.92
N LYS A 94 9.07 -6.49 -14.19
CA LYS A 94 9.60 -7.71 -14.77
C LYS A 94 9.98 -7.33 -16.19
N GLY A 95 11.25 -6.93 -16.33
CA GLY A 95 11.91 -6.84 -17.61
C GLY A 95 11.71 -8.15 -18.36
N GLU A 96 11.23 -8.02 -19.59
CA GLU A 96 11.59 -8.94 -20.66
C GLU A 96 13.12 -8.99 -20.71
N HIS A 97 13.69 -10.17 -20.46
CA HIS A 97 14.72 -10.83 -21.25
C HIS A 97 15.26 -12.06 -20.51
#